data_AF-A0A2M7GQV4-F1
#
_entry.id   AF-A0A2M7GQV4-F1
#
_cell.length_a   1.000
_cell.length_b   1.000
_cell.length_c   1.000
_cell.angle_alpha   90.00
_cell.angle_beta   90.00
_cell.angle_gamma   90.00
#
_symmetry.space_group_name_H-M   'P 1'
#
loop_
_entity.id
_entity.type
_entity.pdbx_description
1 polymer ?
#
loop_
_entity_poly.entity_id
_entity_poly.type
_entity_poly.pdbx_seq_one_letter_code
_entity_poly.pdbx_strand_id
1 'polypeptide(L)' 'HLVDGIVKGHASAVLAASIFHFGTYSIQQAKAHMLAHGAPVRMDDAIA' A
#
# COMPACT_ATOMS: atom_id res chain seq x y z
N HIS A 1 5.02 -2.86 7.82
CA HIS A 1 6.09 -1.99 7.31
C HIS A 1 5.60 -0.87 6.39
N LEU A 2 4.87 -1.12 5.29
CA LEU A 2 4.36 -0.03 4.43
C LEU A 2 3.52 1.00 5.21
N VAL A 3 2.61 0.51 6.07
CA VAL A 3 1.78 1.34 6.96
C VAL A 3 2.62 2.10 7.98
N ASP A 4 3.60 1.45 8.60
CA ASP A 4 4.43 2.09 9.64
C ASP A 4 5.21 3.29 9.08
N GLY A 5 5.73 3.18 7.86
CA GLY A 5 6.45 4.27 7.19
C GLY A 5 5.58 5.52 7.03
N ILE A 6 4.31 5.35 6.65
CA ILE A 6 3.39 6.48 6.47
C ILE A 6 2.79 6.95 7.80
N VAL A 7 2.20 6.05 8.58
CA VAL A 7 1.38 6.41 9.76
C VAL A 7 2.23 6.83 10.95
N LYS A 8 3.35 6.14 11.20
CA LYS A 8 4.24 6.43 12.34
C LYS A 8 5.44 7.27 11.92
N GLY A 9 5.99 6.97 10.75
CA GLY A 9 7.18 7.63 10.22
C GLY A 9 6.89 8.94 9.49
N HIS A 10 5.61 9.27 9.24
CA HIS A 10 5.18 10.44 8.47
C HIS A 10 5.83 10.54 7.07
N ALA A 11 6.23 9.41 6.49
CA ALA A 11 6.82 9.38 5.16
C ALA A 11 5.76 9.74 4.11
N SER A 12 6.13 10.59 3.15
CA SER A 12 5.26 10.94 2.03
C SER A 12 5.06 9.79 1.04
N ALA A 13 5.97 8.82 1.03
CA ALA A 13 5.92 7.64 0.16
C ALA A 13 6.71 6.47 0.76
N VAL A 14 6.34 5.25 0.34
CA VAL A 14 7.04 4.01 0.68
C VAL A 14 7.25 3.19 -0.59
N LEU A 15 8.40 2.53 -0.69
CA LEU A 15 8.77 1.68 -1.83
C LEU A 15 8.93 0.22 -1.38
N ALA A 16 8.35 -0.70 -2.14
CA ALA A 16 8.57 -2.13 -1.99
C ALA A 16 8.68 -2.78 -3.38
N ALA A 17 9.55 -3.79 -3.49
CA ALA A 17 9.84 -4.46 -4.76
C ALA A 17 9.53 -5.96 -4.69
N SER A 18 10.28 -6.73 -3.89
CA SER A 18 10.25 -8.20 -3.92
C SER A 18 8.87 -8.81 -3.66
N ILE A 19 8.08 -8.20 -2.77
CA ILE A 19 6.72 -8.68 -2.45
C ILE A 19 5.74 -8.57 -3.63
N PHE A 20 5.98 -7.63 -4.54
CA PHE A 20 5.20 -7.44 -5.76
C PHE A 20 5.80 -8.23 -6.93
N HIS A 21 7.13 -8.25 -7.03
CA HIS A 21 7.84 -8.96 -8.09
C HIS A 21 7.59 -10.47 -8.06
N PHE A 22 7.53 -11.06 -6.86
CA PHE A 22 7.28 -12.49 -6.68
C PHE A 22 5.80 -12.83 -6.42
N GLY A 23 4.89 -11.85 -6.54
CA GLY A 23 3.45 -12.08 -6.37
C GLY A 23 3.03 -12.49 -4.96
N THR A 24 3.85 -12.25 -3.93
CA THR A 24 3.49 -12.54 -2.54
C THR A 24 2.27 -11.73 -2.10
N TYR A 25 2.17 -10.48 -2.57
CA TYR A 25 0.99 -9.65 -2.46
C TYR A 25 0.75 -8.90 -3.76
N SER A 26 -0.51 -8.64 -4.08
CA SER A 26 -0.87 -7.71 -5.16
C SER A 26 -0.82 -6.27 -4.69
N ILE A 27 -0.71 -5.34 -5.64
CA ILE A 27 -0.82 -3.89 -5.37
C ILE A 27 -2.15 -3.57 -4.69
N GLN A 28 -3.24 -4.21 -5.13
CA GLN A 28 -4.57 -4.01 -4.54
C GLN A 28 -4.62 -4.47 -3.08
N GLN A 29 -4.04 -5.62 -2.74
CA GLN A 29 -3.97 -6.10 -1.36
C GLN A 29 -3.17 -5.13 -0.47
N ALA A 30 -2.04 -4.62 -0.96
CA ALA A 30 -1.25 -3.63 -0.23
C ALA A 30 -2.02 -2.31 -0.03
N LYS A 31 -2.69 -1.79 -1.06
CA LYS A 31 -3.53 -0.58 -0.96
C LYS A 31 -4.68 -0.77 0.03
N ALA A 32 -5.41 -1.89 -0.04
CA ALA A 32 -6.50 -2.19 0.89
C ALA A 32 -6.01 -2.23 2.34
N HIS A 33 -4.87 -2.88 2.58
CA HIS A 33 -4.24 -2.90 3.90
C HIS A 33 -3.84 -1.50 4.37
N MET A 34 -3.26 -0.68 3.50
CA MET A 34 -2.89 0.70 3.85
C MET A 34 -4.11 1.56 4.19
N LEU A 35 -5.17 1.49 3.38
CA LEU A 35 -6.42 2.22 3.61
C LEU A 35 -7.07 1.83 4.95
N ALA A 36 -7.12 0.52 5.25
CA ALA A 36 -7.69 0.01 6.50
C ALA A 36 -6.95 0.50 7.76
N HIS A 37 -5.70 0.94 7.61
CA HIS A 37 -4.88 1.47 8.72
C HIS A 37 -4.74 3.01 8.66
N GLY A 38 -5.60 3.69 7.91
CA GLY A 38 -5.65 5.15 7.86
C GLY A 38 -4.59 5.81 7.00
N ALA A 39 -3.80 5.05 6.23
CA ALA A 39 -2.91 5.62 5.23
C ALA A 39 -3.72 5.95 3.96
N PRO A 40 -3.83 7.24 3.56
CA PRO A 40 -4.57 7.61 2.36
C PRO A 40 -3.88 7.03 1.13
N VAL A 41 -4.64 6.25 0.36
CA VAL A 41 -4.17 5.65 -0.89
C VAL A 41 -5.21 5.86 -1.98
N ARG A 42 -4.72 6.06 -3.20
CA ARG A 42 -5.56 6.14 -4.38
C ARG A 42 -6.08 4.75 -4.74
N MET A 43 -7.36 4.52 -4.52
CA MET A 43 -8.05 3.36 -5.07
C MET A 43 -8.41 3.66 -6.52
N ASP A 44 -8.04 2.75 -7.40
CA ASP A 44 -8.57 2.74 -8.76
C ASP A 44 -9.94 2.08 -8.65
N ASP A 45 -11.02 2.80 -8.93
CA ASP A 45 -12.29 2.12 -9.19
C ASP A 45 -12.04 1.22 -10.39
N ALA A 46 -12.31 -0.09 -10.24
CA ALA A 46 -12.28 -0.99 -11.36
C ALA A 46 -13.17 -0.37 -12.44
N ILE A 47 -12.61 -0.09 -13.62
CA ILE A 47 -13.39 0.35 -14.77
C ILE A 47 -14.46 -0.72 -14.97
N ALA A 48 -15.71 -0.38 -14.65
CA ALA A 48 -16.87 -1.24 -14.85
C ALA A 48 -17.16 -1.39 -16.34
#